data_AF-A0A9D6YKK2-F1
#
_entry.id   AF-A0A9D6YKK2-F1
#
_cell.length_a   1.000
_cell.length_b   1.000
_cell.length_c   1.000
_cell.angle_alpha   90.00
_cell.angle_beta   90.00
_cell.angle_gamma   90.00
#
_symmetry.space_group_name_H-M   'P 1'
#
loop_
_entity.id
_entity.type
_entity.pdbx_description
1 polymer ?
#
loop_
_entity_poly.entity_id
_entity_poly.type
_entity_poly.pdbx_seq_one_letter_code
_entity_poly.pdbx_strand_id
1 'polypeptide(L)'
;MVLNAKDDGSPFLALTDKDQKSGITLSVANDGWPGLTFMDQDEKPRMGMVLLPNGLPGLSLLDKDAKRRIQLGVLDDGSPLLTLMDKNGKNLFKAP
;
A
#
# COMPACT_ATOMS: atom_id res chain seq x y z
N MET A 1 -8.50 -17.18 -6.03
CA MET A 1 -8.90 -16.42 -4.83
C MET A 1 -8.52 -17.25 -3.61
N VAL A 2 -7.85 -16.63 -2.64
CA VAL A 2 -7.40 -17.29 -1.41
C VAL A 2 -7.85 -16.44 -0.22
N LEU A 3 -8.47 -17.06 0.78
CA LEU A 3 -8.79 -16.45 2.08
C LEU A 3 -8.01 -17.20 3.14
N ASN A 4 -7.10 -16.51 3.83
CA ASN A 4 -6.22 -17.13 4.82
C ASN A 4 -5.71 -16.11 5.85
N ALA A 5 -4.91 -16.56 6.80
CA ALA A 5 -4.12 -15.72 7.68
C ALA A 5 -2.63 -15.81 7.31
N LYS A 6 -1.88 -14.73 7.53
CA LYS A 6 -0.41 -14.77 7.49
C LYS A 6 0.12 -15.42 8.78
N ASP A 7 1.42 -15.67 8.85
CA ASP A 7 2.08 -16.31 10.01
C ASP A 7 1.88 -15.53 11.32
N ASP A 8 1.65 -14.23 11.25
CA ASP A 8 1.36 -13.36 12.39
C ASP A 8 -0.13 -13.35 12.80
N GLY A 9 -0.97 -14.13 12.12
CA GLY A 9 -2.40 -14.22 12.35
C GLY A 9 -3.23 -13.16 11.61
N SER A 10 -2.60 -12.21 10.90
CA SER A 10 -3.32 -11.19 10.15
C SER A 10 -4.16 -11.81 9.01
N PRO A 11 -5.47 -11.52 8.93
CA PRO A 11 -6.30 -12.07 7.87
C PRO A 11 -6.03 -11.35 6.54
N PHE A 12 -6.10 -12.10 5.44
CA PHE A 12 -6.07 -11.55 4.09
C PHE A 12 -6.94 -12.32 3.11
N LEU A 13 -7.40 -11.59 2.09
CA LEU A 13 -8.04 -12.09 0.89
C LEU A 13 -7.16 -11.71 -0.31
N ALA A 14 -6.71 -12.70 -1.07
CA ALA A 14 -5.91 -12.49 -2.27
C ALA A 14 -6.67 -12.91 -3.54
N LEU A 15 -6.70 -12.03 -4.53
CA LEU A 15 -7.07 -12.35 -5.90
C LEU A 15 -5.80 -12.76 -6.65
N THR A 16 -5.75 -14.03 -7.03
CA THR A 16 -4.59 -14.67 -7.64
C THR A 16 -4.85 -15.01 -9.09
N ASP A 17 -3.79 -15.04 -9.90
CA ASP A 17 -3.83 -15.59 -11.25
C ASP A 17 -3.83 -17.13 -11.24
N LYS A 18 -3.76 -17.74 -12.44
CA LYS A 18 -3.72 -19.20 -12.65
C LYS A 18 -2.48 -19.88 -12.04
N ASP A 19 -1.41 -19.12 -11.82
CA ASP A 19 -0.13 -19.59 -11.27
C ASP A 19 -0.03 -19.29 -9.77
N GLN A 20 -1.15 -18.89 -9.15
CA GLN A 20 -1.30 -18.50 -7.74
C GLN A 20 -0.54 -17.22 -7.35
N LYS A 21 -0.05 -16.44 -8.32
CA LYS A 21 0.55 -15.14 -8.04
C LYS A 21 -0.53 -14.15 -7.69
N SER A 22 -0.38 -13.47 -6.57
CA SER A 22 -1.35 -12.47 -6.11
C SER A 22 -1.25 -11.21 -6.97
N GLY A 23 -2.37 -10.76 -7.55
CA GLY A 23 -2.46 -9.45 -8.20
C GLY A 23 -3.01 -8.37 -7.28
N ILE A 24 -3.91 -8.74 -6.36
CA ILE A 24 -4.54 -7.83 -5.39
C ILE A 24 -4.68 -8.55 -4.05
N THR A 25 -4.31 -7.88 -2.97
CA THR A 25 -4.48 -8.38 -1.60
C THR A 25 -5.23 -7.36 -0.75
N LEU A 26 -6.34 -7.77 -0.14
CA LEU A 26 -7.02 -7.08 0.94
C LEU A 26 -6.57 -7.71 2.27
N SER A 27 -6.10 -6.91 3.22
CA SER A 27 -5.62 -7.44 4.50
C SER A 27 -5.92 -6.49 5.66
N VAL A 28 -5.93 -7.03 6.87
CA VAL A 28 -5.90 -6.23 8.11
C VAL A 28 -4.55 -6.46 8.77
N ALA A 29 -3.75 -5.42 8.97
CA ALA A 29 -2.46 -5.55 9.64
C ALA A 29 -2.65 -5.91 11.14
N ASN A 30 -1.59 -6.35 11.81
CA ASN A 30 -1.67 -6.81 13.22
C ASN A 30 -2.12 -5.71 14.19
N ASP A 31 -1.89 -4.45 13.83
CA ASP A 31 -2.36 -3.28 14.56
C ASP A 31 -3.83 -2.93 14.28
N GLY A 32 -4.52 -3.76 13.49
CA GLY A 32 -5.95 -3.66 13.18
C GLY A 32 -6.26 -2.81 11.96
N TRP A 33 -5.26 -2.24 11.29
CA TRP A 33 -5.52 -1.30 10.20
C TRP A 33 -5.67 -2.00 8.84
N PRO A 34 -6.76 -1.71 8.11
CA PRO A 34 -7.00 -2.32 6.82
C PRO A 34 -6.10 -1.74 5.73
N GLY A 35 -5.79 -2.59 4.75
CA GLY A 35 -5.04 -2.21 3.56
C GLY A 35 -5.44 -3.02 2.33
N LEU A 36 -5.37 -2.37 1.18
CA LEU A 36 -5.48 -2.96 -0.15
C LEU A 36 -4.18 -2.71 -0.90
N THR A 37 -3.55 -3.78 -1.38
CA THR A 37 -2.27 -3.73 -2.09
C THR A 37 -2.40 -4.36 -3.47
N PHE A 38 -1.92 -3.67 -4.49
CA PHE A 38 -1.78 -4.19 -5.85
C PHE A 38 -0.33 -4.63 -6.06
N MET A 39 -0.16 -5.83 -6.59
CA MET A 39 1.12 -6.47 -6.80
C MET A 39 1.39 -6.64 -8.29
N ASP A 40 2.65 -6.63 -8.72
CA ASP A 40 3.03 -7.01 -10.08
C ASP A 40 3.33 -8.51 -10.22
N GLN A 41 3.73 -8.94 -11.42
CA GLN A 41 4.00 -10.33 -11.76
C GLN A 41 5.21 -10.94 -11.02
N ASP A 42 6.05 -10.08 -10.43
CA ASP A 42 7.18 -10.47 -9.58
C ASP A 42 6.79 -10.42 -8.09
N GLU A 43 5.49 -10.31 -7.80
CA GLU A 43 4.91 -10.20 -6.46
C GLU A 43 5.48 -9.01 -5.68
N LYS A 44 5.75 -7.90 -6.37
CA LYS A 44 6.14 -6.63 -5.75
C LYS A 44 4.97 -5.66 -5.67
N PRO A 45 4.81 -4.93 -4.54
CA PRO A 45 3.76 -3.94 -4.42
C PRO A 45 4.00 -2.76 -5.37
N ARG A 46 2.96 -2.37 -6.10
CA ARG A 46 2.96 -1.20 -7.02
C ARG A 46 2.01 -0.10 -6.59
N MET A 47 1.01 -0.45 -5.79
CA MET A 47 0.11 0.51 -5.16
C MET A 47 -0.35 -0.04 -3.81
N GLY A 48 -0.47 0.84 -2.83
CA GLY A 48 -1.09 0.53 -1.54
C GLY A 48 -2.11 1.60 -1.17
N MET A 49 -3.26 1.18 -0.67
CA MET A 49 -4.29 2.03 -0.05
C MET A 49 -4.51 1.51 1.36
N VAL A 50 -4.19 2.30 2.37
CA VAL A 50 -4.15 1.84 3.77
C VAL A 50 -4.75 2.88 4.70
N LEU A 51 -5.21 2.43 5.86
CA LEU A 51 -5.26 3.29 7.03
C LEU A 51 -3.93 3.16 7.79
N LEU A 52 -3.37 4.29 8.20
CA LEU A 52 -2.18 4.36 9.04
C LEU A 52 -2.54 4.05 10.51
N PRO A 53 -1.56 3.81 11.39
CA PRO A 53 -1.82 3.52 12.81
C PRO A 53 -2.63 4.56 13.58
N ASN A 54 -2.68 5.80 13.09
CA ASN A 54 -3.50 6.89 13.63
C ASN A 54 -4.87 7.02 12.94
N GLY A 55 -5.24 6.05 12.10
CA GLY A 55 -6.48 6.03 11.32
C GLY A 55 -6.52 6.94 10.10
N LEU A 56 -5.43 7.63 9.79
CA LEU A 56 -5.40 8.50 8.61
C LEU A 56 -5.25 7.69 7.32
N PRO A 57 -5.97 8.05 6.25
CA PRO A 57 -5.85 7.37 4.98
C PRO A 57 -4.52 7.71 4.29
N GLY A 58 -3.93 6.70 3.67
CA GLY A 58 -2.75 6.83 2.83
C GLY A 58 -2.89 6.04 1.54
N LEU A 59 -2.48 6.64 0.42
CA LEU A 59 -2.28 5.97 -0.85
C LEU A 59 -0.83 6.17 -1.31
N SER A 60 -0.16 5.10 -1.69
CA SER A 60 1.20 5.13 -2.23
C SER A 60 1.28 4.46 -3.60
N LEU A 61 2.03 5.06 -4.53
CA LEU A 61 2.44 4.43 -5.78
C LEU A 61 3.93 4.13 -5.72
N LEU A 62 4.28 2.89 -6.06
CA LEU A 62 5.64 2.37 -5.96
C LEU A 62 6.16 1.96 -7.33
N ASP A 63 7.46 2.13 -7.53
CA ASP A 63 8.12 1.64 -8.74
C ASP A 63 8.45 0.13 -8.65
N LYS A 64 9.11 -0.38 -9.69
CA LYS A 64 9.53 -1.80 -9.81
C LYS A 64 10.52 -2.27 -8.73
N ASP A 65 11.12 -1.34 -8.00
CA ASP A 65 12.06 -1.61 -6.91
C ASP A 65 11.36 -1.41 -5.55
N ALA A 66 10.02 -1.35 -5.55
CA ALA A 66 9.17 -1.09 -4.39
C ALA A 66 9.49 0.23 -3.67
N LYS A 67 10.02 1.23 -4.39
CA LYS A 67 10.27 2.57 -3.85
C LYS A 67 9.08 3.47 -4.13
N ARG A 68 8.59 4.18 -3.11
CA ARG A 68 7.50 5.14 -3.28
C ARG A 68 7.92 6.28 -4.22
N ARG A 69 7.03 6.62 -5.15
CA ARG A 69 7.17 7.73 -6.09
C ARG A 69 6.08 8.77 -5.89
N ILE A 70 4.91 8.34 -5.43
CA ILE A 70 3.79 9.22 -5.11
C ILE A 70 3.23 8.79 -3.76
N GLN A 71 2.92 9.76 -2.91
CA GLN A 71 2.15 9.57 -1.68
C GLN A 71 1.02 10.59 -1.64
N LEU A 72 -0.19 10.09 -1.40
CA LEU A 72 -1.38 10.86 -1.09
C LEU A 72 -1.82 10.51 0.33
N GLY A 73 -2.36 11.47 1.06
CA GLY A 73 -2.93 11.20 2.37
C GLY A 73 -3.60 12.42 2.98
N VAL A 74 -4.04 12.24 4.22
CA VAL A 74 -4.54 13.32 5.08
C VAL A 74 -3.61 13.41 6.29
N LEU A 75 -3.33 14.61 6.77
CA LEU A 75 -2.53 14.86 7.98
C LEU A 75 -3.44 14.93 9.21
N ASP A 76 -2.85 14.92 10.42
CA ASP A 76 -3.63 14.95 11.67
C ASP A 76 -4.51 16.21 11.81
N ASP A 77 -4.11 17.32 11.17
CA ASP A 77 -4.88 18.57 11.14
C ASP A 77 -6.00 18.58 10.06
N GLY A 78 -6.18 17.47 9.36
CA GLY A 78 -7.17 17.30 8.29
C GLY A 78 -6.74 17.84 6.93
N SER A 79 -5.55 18.43 6.81
CA SER A 79 -5.05 18.92 5.53
C SER A 79 -4.67 17.78 4.57
N PRO A 80 -4.86 17.95 3.26
CA PRO A 80 -4.41 16.96 2.28
C PRO A 80 -2.89 17.00 2.14
N LEU A 81 -2.32 15.86 1.76
CA LEU A 81 -0.92 15.72 1.42
C LEU A 81 -0.79 15.10 0.03
N LEU A 82 -0.01 15.74 -0.85
CA LEU A 82 0.56 15.12 -2.03
C LEU A 82 2.08 15.27 -2.00
N THR A 83 2.80 14.17 -2.17
CA THR A 83 4.27 14.17 -2.33
C THR A 83 4.67 13.39 -3.58
N LEU A 84 5.51 14.02 -4.42
CA LEU A 84 6.19 13.38 -5.56
C LEU A 84 7.66 13.21 -5.21
N MET A 85 8.19 12.00 -5.39
CA MET A 85 9.57 11.64 -5.06
C MET A 85 10.34 11.19 -6.30
N ASP A 86 11.60 11.62 -6.41
CA ASP A 86 12.53 11.13 -7.42
C ASP A 86 12.99 9.70 -7.16
N LYS A 87 13.83 9.16 -8.04
CA LYS A 87 14.34 7.78 -7.94
C LYS A 87 15.11 7.45 -6.66
N ASN A 88 15.69 8.46 -6.02
CA ASN A 88 16.48 8.38 -4.80
C ASN A 88 15.63 8.64 -3.54
N GLY A 89 14.34 8.94 -3.69
CA GLY A 89 13.44 9.24 -2.58
C GLY A 89 13.44 10.72 -2.18
N LYS A 90 14.07 11.61 -2.97
CA LYS A 90 14.05 13.04 -2.71
C LYS A 90 12.72 13.63 -3.20
N ASN A 91 12.11 14.48 -2.37
CA ASN A 91 10.90 15.21 -2.76
C ASN A 91 11.20 16.14 -3.95
N LEU A 92 10.49 15.93 -5.04
CA LEU A 92 10.43 16.82 -6.20
C LEU A 92 9.33 17.87 -6.01
N PHE A 93 8.23 17.46 -5.39
CA PHE A 93 7.08 18.30 -5.09
C PHE A 93 6.44 17.82 -3.80
N LYS A 94 6.04 18.76 -2.96
CA LYS A 94 5.22 18.52 -1.78
C LYS A 94 4.25 19.67 -1.67
N ALA A 95 2.99 19.35 -1.46
CA ALA A 95 1.95 20.34 -1.28
C ALA A 95 0.96 19.86 -0.23
N PRO A 96 0.08 20.75 0.26
CA PRO A 96 -1.33 20.54 -0.04
C PRO A 96 -1.54 20.53 -1.57
#